data_AF-A0A6G2DDS3-F1
#
_entry.id   AF-A0A6G2DDS3-F1
#
_cell.length_a   1.000
_cell.length_b   1.000
_cell.length_c   1.000
_cell.angle_alpha   90.00
_cell.angle_beta   90.00
_cell.angle_gamma   90.00
#
_symmetry.space_group_name_H-M   'P 1'
#
loop_
_entity.id
_entity.type
_entity.pdbx_description
1 polymer ?
#
loop_
_entity_poly.entity_id
_entity_poly.type
_entity_poly.pdbx_seq_one_letter_code
_entity_poly.pdbx_strand_id
1 'polypeptide(L)' 'MVRPIGIYEKATPTHFTWLERLNFAKELGFDFVEMSIDERDERLARLDWSKEERLEVVKEIYE' A
#
# COMPACT_ATOMS: atom_id res chain seq x y z
N MET A 1 -20.71 14.72 -5.15
CA MET A 1 -19.24 14.51 -5.20
C MET A 1 -18.92 13.54 -4.09
N VAL A 2 -18.48 12.32 -4.44
CA VAL A 2 -18.05 11.34 -3.44
C VAL A 2 -16.68 11.80 -2.94
N ARG A 3 -16.47 11.74 -1.63
CA ARG A 3 -15.16 12.03 -1.02
C ARG A 3 -14.49 10.68 -0.79
N PRO A 4 -13.41 10.35 -1.50
CA PRO A 4 -12.74 9.07 -1.28
C PRO A 4 -12.21 9.01 0.14
N ILE A 5 -12.44 7.88 0.81
CA ILE A 5 -12.00 7.61 2.17
C ILE A 5 -10.87 6.60 2.10
N GLY A 6 -9.69 7.00 2.58
CA GLY A 6 -8.51 6.16 2.59
C GLY A 6 -8.20 5.57 3.97
N ILE A 7 -7.43 4.49 3.98
CA ILE A 7 -6.80 3.94 5.17
C ILE A 7 -5.29 4.16 5.11
N TYR A 8 -4.67 4.47 6.25
CA TYR A 8 -3.23 4.61 6.34
C TYR A 8 -2.55 3.24 6.46
N GLU A 9 -1.39 3.04 5.81
CA GLU A 9 -0.66 1.75 5.82
C GLU A 9 -0.49 1.18 7.24
N LYS A 10 -0.18 2.01 8.23
CA LYS A 10 0.09 1.56 9.61
C LYS A 10 -1.16 1.10 10.37
N ALA A 11 -2.35 1.28 9.79
CA ALA A 11 -3.59 0.70 10.30
C ALA A 11 -3.84 -0.73 9.76
N THR A 12 -2.93 -1.26 8.93
CA THR A 12 -2.98 -2.63 8.41
C THR A 12 -1.90 -3.50 9.05
N PRO A 13 -2.07 -4.83 9.11
CA PRO A 13 -1.04 -5.74 9.60
C PRO A 13 0.31 -5.58 8.89
N THR A 14 1.40 -5.57 9.67
CA THR A 14 2.75 -5.27 9.17
C THR A 14 3.34 -6.34 8.26
N HIS A 15 2.88 -7.59 8.38
CA HIS A 15 3.36 -8.73 7.59
C HIS A 15 2.68 -8.84 6.22
N PHE A 16 1.71 -7.98 5.91
CA PHE A 16 1.01 -8.00 4.62
C PHE A 16 1.93 -7.58 3.47
N THR A 17 1.86 -8.36 2.41
CA THR A 17 2.19 -7.94 1.05
C THR A 17 1.31 -6.76 0.61
N TRP A 18 1.66 -6.12 -0.50
CA TRP A 18 0.84 -5.02 -1.03
C TRP A 18 -0.51 -5.52 -1.54
N LEU A 19 -0.56 -6.66 -2.24
CA LEU A 19 -1.82 -7.29 -2.64
C LEU A 19 -2.74 -7.60 -1.44
N GLU A 20 -2.22 -8.22 -0.38
CA GLU A 20 -3.01 -8.50 0.83
C GLU A 20 -3.51 -7.22 1.49
N ARG A 21 -2.66 -6.18 1.54
CA ARG A 21 -3.02 -4.88 2.11
C ARG A 21 -4.12 -4.19 1.31
N LEU A 22 -4.05 -4.22 -0.02
CA LEU A 22 -5.05 -3.62 -0.90
C LEU A 22 -6.39 -4.37 -0.80
N ASN A 23 -6.35 -5.72 -0.78
CA ASN A 23 -7.55 -6.53 -0.57
C ASN A 23 -8.19 -6.28 0.80
N PHE A 24 -7.39 -6.18 1.86
CA PHE A 24 -7.88 -5.84 3.19
C PHE A 24 -8.58 -4.47 3.22
N ALA A 25 -8.01 -3.45 2.58
CA ALA A 25 -8.63 -2.12 2.50
C ALA A 25 -9.95 -2.17 1.71
N LYS A 26 -9.98 -2.91 0.61
CA LYS A 26 -11.18 -3.13 -0.24
C LYS A 26 -12.30 -3.84 0.52
N GLU A 27 -11.98 -4.89 1.27
CA GLU A 27 -12.94 -5.63 2.10
C GLU A 27 -13.57 -4.75 3.19
N LEU A 28 -12.81 -3.78 3.72
CA LEU A 28 -13.28 -2.81 4.70
C LEU A 28 -13.99 -1.59 4.09
N GLY A 29 -14.07 -1.50 2.76
CA GLY A 29 -14.76 -0.43 2.05
C GLY A 29 -13.99 0.89 1.94
N PHE A 30 -12.66 0.86 2.05
CA PHE A 30 -11.81 2.03 1.77
C PHE A 30 -11.52 2.15 0.26
N ASP A 31 -11.42 3.39 -0.21
CA ASP A 31 -11.18 3.70 -1.62
C ASP A 31 -9.68 3.66 -1.99
N PHE A 32 -8.79 3.88 -1.02
CA PHE A 32 -7.34 3.86 -1.24
C PHE A 32 -6.55 3.54 0.04
N VAL A 33 -5.28 3.18 -0.15
CA VAL A 33 -4.30 3.04 0.93
C VAL A 33 -3.22 4.11 0.78
N GLU A 34 -2.91 4.84 1.84
CA GLU A 34 -1.78 5.77 1.87
C GLU A 34 -0.51 5.05 2.32
N MET A 35 0.50 4.97 1.44
CA MET A 35 1.80 4.36 1.71
C MET A 35 2.63 5.21 2.68
N SER A 36 3.24 4.56 3.67
CA SER A 36 4.19 5.19 4.58
C SER A 36 5.62 5.04 4.07
N ILE A 37 6.29 6.15 3.77
CA ILE A 37 7.76 6.21 3.68
C ILE A 37 8.22 6.99 4.90
N ASP A 38 8.58 6.28 5.97
CA ASP A 38 8.99 6.87 7.26
C ASP A 38 10.45 6.55 7.58
N GLU A 39 10.91 6.94 8.77
CA GLU A 39 12.31 6.86 9.23
C GLU A 39 12.87 5.45 9.42
N ARG A 40 12.04 4.39 9.28
CA ARG A 40 12.52 3.00 9.42
C ARG A 40 13.20 2.53 8.14
N ASP A 41 14.32 1.84 8.27
CA ASP A 41 15.11 1.30 7.15
C ASP A 41 14.26 0.52 6.14
N GLU A 42 13.35 -0.34 6.61
CA GLU A 42 12.43 -1.12 5.76
C GLU A 42 11.50 -0.26 4.88
N ARG A 43 11.14 0.96 5.33
CA ARG A 43 10.27 1.89 4.59
C ARG A 43 11.08 2.86 3.76
N LEU A 44 12.23 3.31 4.24
CA LEU A 44 13.16 4.13 3.45
C LEU A 44 13.67 3.38 2.23
N ALA A 45 13.97 2.08 2.36
CA ALA A 45 14.45 1.24 1.26
C ALA A 45 13.50 1.18 0.04
N ARG A 46 12.23 1.57 0.20
CA ARG A 46 11.27 1.69 -0.91
C ARG A 46 11.67 2.76 -1.94
N LEU A 47 12.46 3.76 -1.52
CA LEU A 47 13.00 4.77 -2.43
C LEU A 47 14.06 4.18 -3.37
N ASP A 48 14.73 3.11 -2.94
CA ASP A 48 15.75 2.40 -3.69
C ASP A 48 15.19 1.23 -4.51
N TRP A 49 13.87 1.03 -4.50
CA TRP A 49 13.24 -0.02 -5.30
C TRP A 49 13.62 0.09 -6.78
N SER A 50 13.96 -1.06 -7.33
CA SER A 50 14.11 -1.31 -8.76
C SER A 50 12.82 -0.99 -9.51
N LYS A 51 12.94 -0.90 -10.84
CA LYS A 51 11.77 -0.68 -11.70
C LYS A 51 10.79 -1.85 -11.59
N GLU A 52 11.31 -3.06 -11.47
CA GLU A 52 10.56 -4.30 -11.36
C GLU A 52 9.73 -4.32 -10.06
N GLU A 53 10.32 -3.97 -8.92
CA GLU A 53 9.60 -3.88 -7.63
C GLU A 53 8.48 -2.83 -7.67
N ARG A 54 8.73 -1.67 -8.29
CA ARG A 54 7.69 -0.63 -8.46
C ARG A 54 6.54 -1.12 -9.34
N LEU A 55 6.86 -1.85 -10.41
CA LEU A 55 5.86 -2.38 -11.32
C LEU A 55 5.03 -3.50 -10.69
N GLU A 56 5.59 -4.29 -9.77
CA GLU A 56 4.82 -5.30 -9.04
C GLU A 56 3.72 -4.63 -8.20
N VAL A 57 4.04 -3.57 -7.46
CA VAL A 57 3.02 -2.82 -6.69
C VAL A 57 1.95 -2.23 -7.60
N VAL A 58 2.32 -1.71 -8.77
CA VAL A 58 1.35 -1.20 -9.75
C VAL A 58 0.44 -2.31 -10.25
N LYS A 59 0.98 -3.51 -10.52
CA LYS A 59 0.20 -4.66 -10.97
C LYS A 59 -0.80 -5.10 -9.91
N GLU A 60 -0.40 -5.15 -8.64
CA GLU A 60 -1.28 -5.52 -7.52
C GLU A 60 -2.47 -4.56 -7.32
N ILE A 61 -2.38 -3.30 -7.77
CA ILE A 61 -3.50 -2.35 -7.74
C ILE A 61 -4.64 -2.75 -8.71
N TYR A 62 -4.32 -3.50 -9.77
CA TYR A 62 -5.27 -3.90 -10.82
C TYR A 62 -5.78 -5.34 -10.70
N GLU A 63 -5.33 -6.09 -9.68
CA GLU A 63 -5.89 -7.41 -9.30
C GLU A 63 -7.22 -7.27 -8.53
#